data_AF-A0A2N9MJK8-F1
#
_entry.id   AF-A0A2N9MJK8-F1
#
_cell.length_a   1.000
_cell.length_b   1.000
_cell.length_c   1.000
_cell.angle_alpha   90.00
_cell.angle_beta   90.00
_cell.angle_gamma   90.00
#
_symmetry.space_group_name_H-M   'P 1'
#
loop_
_entity.id
_entity.type
_entity.pdbx_description
1 polymer ?
#
loop_
_entity_poly.entity_id
_entity_poly.type
_entity_poly.pdbx_seq_one_letter_code
_entity_poly.pdbx_strand_id
1 'polypeptide(L)' 'MAASVKSFQYSAPLKNAKFTWDEATLDKWLTDTESVVPDNDMTFRVPKAEERAAIIAYLKSLSAR' A
#
# COMPACT_ATOMS: atom_id res chain seq x y z
N MET A 1 0.09 -6.26 9.80
CA MET A 1 -0.38 -4.89 10.11
C MET A 1 0.16 -3.95 9.05
N ALA A 2 -0.60 -2.92 8.67
CA ALA A 2 -0.22 -2.00 7.58
C ALA A 2 1.03 -1.15 7.89
N ALA A 3 1.26 -0.80 9.16
CA ALA A 3 2.40 -0.02 9.62
C ALA A 3 3.25 -0.82 10.61
N SER A 4 4.34 -1.45 10.13
CA SER A 4 5.16 -2.38 10.94
C SER A 4 6.61 -1.96 11.15
N VAL A 5 7.15 -1.03 10.34
CA VAL A 5 8.54 -0.59 10.44
C VAL A 5 8.70 0.42 11.57
N LYS A 6 9.26 0.00 12.71
CA LYS A 6 9.33 0.81 13.93
C LYS A 6 10.04 2.16 13.77
N SER A 7 11.02 2.26 12.87
CA SER A 7 11.77 3.48 12.63
C SER A 7 11.04 4.49 11.74
N PHE A 8 9.95 4.08 11.07
CA PHE A 8 9.22 4.94 10.16
C PHE A 8 8.06 5.64 10.86
N GLN A 9 7.95 6.95 10.66
CA GLN A 9 6.85 7.76 11.19
C GLN A 9 5.65 7.67 10.25
N TYR A 10 4.80 6.67 10.46
CA TYR A 10 3.54 6.54 9.72
C TYR A 10 2.48 7.54 10.20
N SER A 11 1.56 7.90 9.28
CA SER A 11 0.35 8.64 9.60
C SER A 11 -0.49 7.93 10.66
N ALA A 12 -1.21 8.71 11.47
CA ALA A 12 -2.14 8.16 12.45
C ALA A 12 -3.19 7.19 11.85
N PRO A 13 -3.86 7.51 10.72
CA PRO A 13 -4.86 6.59 10.16
C PRO A 13 -4.23 5.29 9.63
N LEU A 14 -3.04 5.33 9.03
CA LEU A 14 -2.36 4.13 8.55
C LEU A 14 -1.87 3.23 9.68
N LYS A 15 -1.44 3.81 10.83
CA LYS A 15 -1.13 3.05 12.06
C LYS A 15 -2.35 2.29 12.59
N ASN A 16 -3.54 2.88 12.46
CA ASN A 16 -4.80 2.32 12.94
C ASN A 16 -5.49 1.39 11.92
N ALA A 17 -4.96 1.27 10.71
CA ALA A 17 -5.55 0.46 9.65
C ALA A 17 -5.49 -1.04 10.00
N LYS A 18 -6.65 -1.71 9.86
CA LYS A 18 -6.86 -3.12 10.25
C LYS A 18 -6.73 -4.09 9.08
N PHE A 19 -5.73 -3.88 8.23
CA PHE A 19 -5.44 -4.78 7.11
C PHE A 19 -3.96 -5.21 7.10
N THR A 20 -3.69 -6.22 6.27
CA THR A 20 -2.34 -6.68 5.92
C THR A 20 -2.09 -6.38 4.45
N TRP A 21 -0.82 -6.19 4.10
CA TRP A 21 -0.44 -6.00 2.70
C TRP A 21 -0.53 -7.34 1.96
N ASP A 22 -1.49 -7.42 1.04
CA ASP A 22 -1.65 -8.49 0.06
C ASP A 22 -1.87 -7.88 -1.33
N GLU A 23 -1.96 -8.71 -2.36
CA GLU A 23 -2.11 -8.26 -3.75
C GLU A 23 -3.36 -7.40 -3.96
N ALA A 24 -4.49 -7.79 -3.36
CA ALA A 24 -5.75 -7.07 -3.50
C ALA A 24 -5.74 -5.70 -2.82
N THR A 25 -5.12 -5.62 -1.64
CA THR A 25 -4.96 -4.38 -0.88
C THR A 25 -3.97 -3.46 -1.58
N LEU A 26 -2.88 -4.01 -2.11
CA LEU A 26 -1.90 -3.24 -2.89
C LEU A 26 -2.50 -2.67 -4.18
N ASP A 27 -3.34 -3.41 -4.89
CA ASP A 27 -4.02 -2.88 -6.09
C ASP A 27 -4.94 -1.70 -5.75
N LYS A 28 -5.72 -1.80 -4.67
CA LYS A 28 -6.56 -0.70 -4.18
C LYS A 28 -5.71 0.50 -3.74
N TRP A 29 -4.63 0.25 -2.99
CA TRP A 29 -3.71 1.29 -2.52
C TRP A 29 -3.05 2.05 -3.67
N LEU A 30 -2.56 1.32 -4.67
CA LEU A 30 -1.93 1.92 -5.85
C LEU A 30 -2.96 2.59 -6.78
N THR A 31 -4.22 2.19 -6.75
CA THR A 31 -5.30 2.89 -7.47
C THR A 31 -5.55 4.26 -6.87
N ASP A 32 -5.79 4.29 -5.56
CA ASP A 32 -5.97 5.52 -4.79
C ASP A 32 -5.75 5.30 -3.30
N THR A 33 -4.61 5.79 -2.82
CA THR A 33 -4.21 5.78 -1.41
C THR A 33 -5.28 6.39 -0.48
N GLU A 34 -5.88 7.51 -0.89
CA GLU A 34 -6.87 8.25 -0.10
C GLU A 34 -8.18 7.47 0.07
N SER A 35 -8.59 6.71 -0.95
CA SER A 35 -9.78 5.87 -0.89
C SER A 35 -9.61 4.66 0.05
N VAL A 36 -8.38 4.25 0.34
CA VAL A 36 -8.09 3.10 1.22
C VAL A 36 -7.84 3.55 2.65
N VAL A 37 -7.03 4.60 2.84
CA VAL A 37 -6.78 5.22 4.14
C VAL A 37 -6.88 6.74 3.96
N PRO A 38 -8.03 7.34 4.30
CA PRO A 38 -8.18 8.79 4.27
C PRO A 38 -7.16 9.48 5.17
N ASP A 39 -6.72 10.67 4.77
CA ASP A 39 -5.73 11.51 5.48
C ASP A 39 -4.38 10.80 5.72
N ASN A 40 -3.99 9.88 4.83
CA ASN A 40 -2.68 9.27 4.90
C ASN A 40 -1.60 10.20 4.35
N ASP A 41 -0.37 10.09 4.86
CA ASP A 41 0.73 10.98 4.48
C ASP A 41 1.30 10.69 3.06
N MET A 42 0.74 9.72 2.33
CA MET A 42 1.19 9.28 1.01
C MET A 42 0.11 9.53 -0.06
N THR A 43 0.09 10.73 -0.63
CA THR A 43 -0.78 11.03 -1.78
C THR A 43 -0.17 10.48 -3.08
N PHE A 44 -0.61 9.29 -3.50
CA PHE A 44 -0.07 8.62 -4.69
C PHE A 44 -1.13 7.82 -5.46
N ARG A 45 -0.96 7.69 -6.78
CA ARG A 45 -1.83 6.90 -7.69
C ARG A 45 -1.06 6.38 -8.90
N VAL A 46 -1.46 5.20 -9.38
CA VAL A 46 -1.00 4.55 -10.62
C VAL A 46 -2.23 4.25 -11.49
N PRO A 47 -2.54 5.10 -12.49
CA PRO A 47 -3.79 5.00 -13.24
C PRO A 47 -3.95 3.71 -14.04
N LYS A 48 -2.87 3.23 -14.66
CA LYS A 48 -2.92 2.05 -15.53
C LYS A 48 -2.92 0.76 -14.72
N ALA A 49 -3.89 -0.11 -14.98
CA ALA A 49 -4.03 -1.37 -14.26
C ALA A 49 -2.85 -2.32 -14.51
N GLU A 50 -2.31 -2.30 -15.73
CA GLU A 50 -1.18 -3.14 -16.12
C GLU A 50 0.10 -2.73 -15.37
N GLU A 51 0.30 -1.43 -15.12
CA GLU A 51 1.43 -0.93 -14.35
C GLU A 51 1.30 -1.32 -12.86
N ARG A 52 0.09 -1.24 -12.29
CA ARG A 52 -0.16 -1.73 -10.92
C ARG A 52 0.14 -3.22 -10.79
N ALA A 53 -0.36 -4.04 -11.73
CA ALA A 53 -0.12 -5.47 -11.75
C ALA A 53 1.38 -5.79 -11.82
N ALA A 54 2.13 -5.07 -12.67
CA ALA A 54 3.58 -5.23 -12.77
C ALA A 54 4.33 -4.85 -11.47
N ILE A 55 3.94 -3.75 -10.82
CA ILE A 55 4.50 -3.33 -9.52
C ILE A 55 4.23 -4.40 -8.45
N ILE A 56 2.99 -4.88 -8.35
CA ILE A 56 2.60 -5.89 -7.36
C ILE A 56 3.39 -7.20 -7.57
N ALA A 57 3.51 -7.64 -8.82
CA ALA A 57 4.31 -8.82 -9.16
C ALA A 57 5.79 -8.65 -8.74
N TYR A 58 6.36 -7.48 -9.00
CA TYR A 58 7.73 -7.17 -8.57
C TYR A 58 7.87 -7.18 -7.04
N LEU A 59 7.00 -6.48 -6.30
CA LEU A 59 7.03 -6.45 -4.83
C LEU A 59 6.88 -7.86 -4.21
N LYS A 60 6.02 -8.70 -4.81
CA LYS A 60 5.88 -10.10 -4.40
C LYS A 60 7.18 -10.89 -4.60
N SER A 61 7.88 -10.66 -5.71
CA SER A 61 9.17 -11.31 -5.97
C SER A 61 10.26 -10.95 -4.96
N LEU A 62 10.23 -9.74 -4.39
CA LEU A 62 11.14 -9.29 -3.34
C LEU A 62 10.81 -9.86 -1.96
N SER A 63 9.54 -10.18 -1.72
CA SER A 63 9.04 -10.66 -0.42
C SER A 63 9.19 -12.17 -0.23
N ALA A 64 9.45 -12.92 -1.30
CA ALA A 64 9.67 -14.36 -1.29
C ALA A 64 11.15 -14.76 -1.06
N ARG A 65 12.02 -13.79 -0.77
CA ARG A 65 13.41 -13.98 -0.37
C ARG A 65 13.57 -13.70 1.11
#